data_AF-A0A1G1NE64-F1
#
_entry.id   AF-A0A1G1NE64-F1
#
_cell.length_a   1.000
_cell.length_b   1.000
_cell.length_c   1.000
_cell.angle_alpha   90.00
_cell.angle_beta   90.00
_cell.angle_gamma   90.00
#
_symmetry.space_group_name_H-M   'P 1'
#
loop_
_entity.id
_entity.type
_entity.pdbx_description
1 polymer ?
#
loop_
_entity_poly.entity_id
_entity_poly.type
_entity_poly.pdbx_seq_one_letter_code
_entity_poly.pdbx_strand_id
1 'polypeptide(L)'
;MNISPDKKLFWFLKDNASLDLANAADLELYVQQVLTRGRMADVKTLLTTVDFKRFQQVFLEIKRFFPREVRTFWEDFIESY
;
A
#
# COMPACT_ATOMS: atom_id res chain seq x y z
N MET A 1 5.16 10.24 -8.04
CA MET A 1 6.43 9.87 -7.37
C MET A 1 6.71 8.44 -7.78
N ASN A 2 7.82 8.19 -8.47
CA ASN A 2 8.06 6.87 -9.04
C ASN A 2 8.84 6.00 -8.06
N ILE A 3 8.37 4.77 -7.86
CA ILE A 3 9.09 3.75 -7.10
C ILE A 3 9.43 2.56 -8.00
N SER A 4 10.58 1.97 -7.75
CA SER A 4 10.94 0.66 -8.30
C SER A 4 10.35 -0.42 -7.38
N PRO A 5 9.32 -1.16 -7.81
CA PRO A 5 8.66 -2.16 -6.99
C PRO A 5 9.61 -3.34 -6.69
N ASP A 6 9.60 -3.82 -5.44
CA ASP A 6 10.36 -5.01 -5.06
C ASP A 6 9.80 -6.24 -5.82
N LYS A 7 10.66 -6.92 -6.58
CA LYS A 7 10.27 -8.09 -7.39
C LYS A 7 9.64 -9.22 -6.60
N LYS A 8 9.95 -9.39 -5.31
CA LYS A 8 9.33 -10.42 -4.46
C LYS A 8 7.88 -10.05 -4.15
N LEU A 9 7.60 -8.77 -3.95
CA LEU A 9 6.27 -8.28 -3.62
C LEU A 9 5.39 -8.10 -4.88
N PHE A 10 6.01 -7.69 -5.97
CA PHE A 10 5.36 -7.37 -7.24
C PHE A 10 5.82 -8.30 -8.38
N TRP A 11 5.99 -9.60 -8.10
CA TRP A 11 6.50 -10.59 -9.05
C TRP A 11 5.72 -10.69 -10.37
N PHE A 12 4.48 -10.20 -10.40
CA PHE A 12 3.58 -10.20 -11.55
C PHE A 12 3.77 -8.97 -12.48
N LEU A 13 4.52 -7.96 -12.05
CA LEU A 13 4.84 -6.80 -12.90
C LEU A 13 5.96 -7.17 -13.88
N LYS A 14 5.95 -6.52 -15.06
CA LYS A 14 7.03 -6.68 -16.05
C LYS A 14 8.36 -6.22 -15.45
N ASP A 15 9.44 -6.82 -15.93
CA ASP A 15 10.78 -6.34 -15.63
C ASP A 15 10.93 -4.86 -16.02
N ASN A 16 11.49 -4.06 -15.10
CA ASN A 16 11.61 -2.60 -15.19
C ASN A 16 10.29 -1.80 -15.12
N ALA A 17 9.19 -2.41 -14.68
CA ALA A 17 8.00 -1.65 -14.34
C ALA A 17 8.30 -0.64 -13.21
N SER A 18 7.89 0.60 -13.39
CA SER A 18 7.87 1.62 -12.35
C SER A 18 6.43 1.88 -11.95
N LEU A 19 6.15 2.01 -10.65
CA LEU A 19 4.85 2.46 -10.17
C LEU A 19 4.92 3.97 -9.95
N ASP A 20 4.02 4.71 -10.59
CA ASP A 20 3.87 6.13 -10.31
C ASP A 20 2.86 6.32 -9.18
N LEU A 21 3.35 6.56 -7.97
CA LEU A 21 2.51 6.86 -6.82
C LEU A 21 1.73 8.17 -6.96
N ALA A 22 1.89 8.97 -8.02
CA ALA A 22 0.96 10.06 -8.34
C ALA A 22 -0.32 9.55 -9.01
N ASN A 23 -0.25 8.42 -9.72
CA ASN A 23 -1.39 7.73 -10.29
C ASN A 23 -2.17 6.98 -9.20
N ALA A 24 -3.49 7.12 -9.20
CA ALA A 24 -4.35 6.49 -8.19
C ALA A 24 -4.30 4.95 -8.25
N ALA A 25 -4.37 4.37 -9.44
CA ALA A 25 -4.37 2.91 -9.61
C ALA A 25 -3.04 2.27 -9.17
N ASP A 26 -1.92 2.91 -9.50
CA ASP A 26 -0.60 2.43 -9.08
C ASP A 26 -0.41 2.53 -7.55
N LEU A 27 -0.94 3.60 -6.95
CA LEU A 27 -0.92 3.78 -5.50
C LEU A 27 -1.81 2.78 -4.78
N GLU A 28 -3.04 2.56 -5.26
CA GLU A 28 -3.94 1.52 -4.75
C GLU A 28 -3.28 0.14 -4.81
N LEU A 29 -2.70 -0.21 -5.96
CA LEU A 29 -1.97 -1.47 -6.14
C LEU A 29 -0.81 -1.58 -5.16
N TYR A 30 -0.04 -0.51 -4.99
CA TYR A 30 1.09 -0.47 -4.07
C TYR A 30 0.64 -0.71 -2.62
N VAL A 31 -0.34 0.06 -2.14
CA VAL A 31 -0.90 -0.09 -0.78
C VAL A 31 -1.48 -1.48 -0.59
N GLN A 32 -2.30 -1.95 -1.52
CA GLN A 32 -2.93 -3.27 -1.42
C GLN A 32 -1.88 -4.38 -1.30
N GLN A 33 -0.83 -4.36 -2.14
CA GLN A 33 0.21 -5.40 -2.09
C GLN A 33 1.06 -5.33 -0.83
N VAL A 34 1.46 -4.13 -0.40
CA VAL A 34 2.24 -3.96 0.84
C VAL A 34 1.44 -4.42 2.05
N LEU A 35 0.18 -4.05 2.17
CA LEU A 35 -0.64 -4.44 3.32
C LEU A 35 -1.04 -5.92 3.32
N THR A 36 -1.11 -6.56 2.16
CA THR A 36 -1.51 -7.98 2.05
C THR A 36 -0.33 -8.94 2.14
N ARG A 37 0.82 -8.58 1.56
CA ARG A 37 1.97 -9.48 1.36
C ARG A 37 3.29 -8.92 1.87
N GLY A 38 3.32 -7.65 2.25
CA GLY A 38 4.52 -6.98 2.71
C GLY A 38 4.96 -7.49 4.07
N ARG A 39 6.28 -7.46 4.28
CA ARG A 39 6.86 -7.62 5.61
C ARG A 39 6.76 -6.28 6.34
N MET A 40 7.02 -6.29 7.66
CA MET A 40 6.99 -5.05 8.46
C MET A 40 7.88 -3.93 7.89
N ALA A 41 9.01 -4.27 7.27
CA ALA A 41 9.90 -3.29 6.63
C ALA A 41 9.22 -2.60 5.42
N ASP A 42 8.43 -3.34 4.65
CA ASP A 42 7.70 -2.82 3.49
C ASP A 42 6.57 -1.89 3.95
N VAL A 43 5.86 -2.27 5.02
CA VAL A 43 4.83 -1.43 5.65
C VAL A 43 5.43 -0.13 6.21
N LYS A 44 6.58 -0.20 6.89
CA LYS A 44 7.30 0.99 7.34
C LYS A 44 7.66 1.89 6.17
N THR A 45 8.18 1.31 5.09
CA THR A 45 8.55 2.05 3.87
C THR A 45 7.33 2.74 3.27
N LEU A 46 6.18 2.06 3.20
CA LEU A 46 4.92 2.64 2.74
C LEU A 46 4.54 3.87 3.56
N LEU A 47 4.51 3.76 4.89
CA LEU A 47 4.11 4.85 5.79
C LEU A 47 5.10 6.02 5.80
N THR A 48 6.36 5.81 5.42
CA THR A 48 7.34 6.89 5.24
C THR A 48 7.33 7.51 3.84
N THR A 49 6.86 6.76 2.84
CA THR A 49 6.88 7.18 1.42
C THR A 49 5.61 7.92 1.04
N VAL A 50 4.46 7.45 1.51
CA VAL A 50 3.15 8.01 1.22
C VAL A 50 2.72 8.81 2.45
N ASP A 51 2.28 10.05 2.23
CA ASP A 51 1.76 10.86 3.31
C ASP A 51 0.55 10.18 3.96
N PHE A 52 0.42 10.33 5.29
CA PHE A 52 -0.56 9.59 6.05
C PHE A 52 -2.00 9.87 5.60
N LYS A 53 -2.33 11.12 5.26
CA LYS A 53 -3.65 11.52 4.79
C LYS A 53 -4.03 10.81 3.49
N ARG A 54 -3.08 10.72 2.56
CA ARG A 54 -3.26 10.03 1.29
C ARG A 54 -3.33 8.52 1.47
N PHE A 55 -2.50 7.96 2.34
CA PHE A 55 -2.61 6.54 2.74
C PHE A 55 -4.01 6.24 3.27
N GLN A 56 -4.53 7.06 4.19
CA GLN A 56 -5.87 6.91 4.77
C GLN A 56 -6.95 6.93 3.69
N GLN A 57 -6.91 7.91 2.77
CA GLN A 57 -7.87 8.00 1.67
C GLN A 57 -7.88 6.73 0.82
N VAL A 58 -6.70 6.30 0.36
CA VAL A 58 -6.56 5.10 -0.47
C VAL A 58 -7.04 3.85 0.29
N PHE A 59 -6.63 3.70 1.55
CA PHE A 59 -7.06 2.58 2.38
C PHE A 59 -8.57 2.51 2.48
N LEU A 60 -9.28 3.62 2.71
CA LEU A 60 -10.74 3.66 2.78
C LEU A 60 -11.41 3.17 1.49
N GLU A 61 -10.81 3.42 0.32
CA GLU A 61 -11.32 2.97 -0.98
C GLU A 61 -11.09 1.47 -1.19
N ILE A 62 -9.93 0.95 -0.78
CA ILE A 62 -9.54 -0.44 -1.03
C ILE A 62 -9.82 -1.39 0.14
N LYS A 63 -10.30 -0.89 1.29
CA LYS A 63 -10.41 -1.69 2.53
C LYS A 63 -11.25 -2.96 2.41
N ARG A 64 -12.19 -2.97 1.46
CA ARG A 64 -13.05 -4.13 1.14
C ARG A 64 -12.26 -5.34 0.61
N PHE A 65 -11.05 -5.13 0.11
CA PHE A 65 -10.21 -6.18 -0.45
C PHE A 65 -9.32 -6.87 0.60
N PHE A 66 -9.29 -6.38 1.84
CA PHE A 66 -8.52 -7.01 2.92
C PHE A 66 -9.35 -8.01 3.73
N PRO A 67 -8.72 -9.06 4.26
CA PRO A 67 -9.32 -9.88 5.31
C PRO A 67 -9.80 -9.01 6.49
N ARG A 68 -10.86 -9.44 7.17
CA ARG A 68 -11.49 -8.68 8.26
C ARG A 68 -10.47 -8.22 9.32
N GLU A 69 -9.57 -9.10 9.74
CA GLU A 69 -8.56 -8.80 10.76
C GLU A 69 -7.59 -7.69 10.32
N VAL A 70 -7.06 -7.79 9.10
CA VAL A 70 -6.17 -6.78 8.51
C VAL A 70 -6.91 -5.45 8.37
N ARG A 71 -8.16 -5.49 7.90
CA ARG A 71 -8.99 -4.30 7.77
C ARG A 71 -9.19 -3.61 9.13
N THR A 72 -9.64 -4.35 10.14
CA THR A 72 -9.92 -3.81 11.47
C THR A 72 -8.66 -3.23 12.10
N PHE A 73 -7.52 -3.92 11.99
CA PHE A 73 -6.23 -3.40 12.49
C PHE A 73 -5.90 -2.02 11.91
N TRP A 74 -6.07 -1.84 10.59
CA TRP A 74 -5.78 -0.57 9.93
C TRP A 74 -6.84 0.50 10.18
N GLU A 75 -8.11 0.12 10.34
CA GLU A 75 -9.18 1.03 10.78
C GLU A 75 -8.86 1.60 12.17
N ASP A 76 -8.53 0.75 13.14
CA ASP A 76 -8.18 1.16 14.51
C ASP A 76 -6.93 2.05 14.54
N PHE A 77 -5.91 1.71 13.72
CA PHE A 77 -4.69 2.51 13.60
C PHE A 77 -4.97 3.90 13.03
N ILE A 78 -5.83 3.99 12.01
CA ILE A 78 -6.20 5.27 11.38
C ILE A 78 -7.00 6.16 12.34
N GLU A 79 -7.90 5.59 13.13
CA GLU A 79 -8.67 6.35 14.13
C GLU A 79 -7.80 6.89 15.27
N SER A 80 -6.64 6.28 15.51
CA SER A 80 -5.73 6.63 16.60
C SER A 80 -4.70 7.73 16.25
N TYR A 81 -4.67 8.22 15.01
CA TYR A 81 -3.66 9.13 14.47
C TYR A 81 -4.28 10.46 14.03
#